data_AF-A0A6B3KEN6-F1
#
_entry.id   AF-A0A6B3KEN6-F1
#
_cell.length_a   1.000
_cell.length_b   1.000
_cell.length_c   1.000
_cell.angle_alpha   90.00
_cell.angle_beta   90.00
_cell.angle_gamma   90.00
#
_symmetry.space_group_name_H-M   'P 1'
#
loop_
_entity.id
_entity.type
_entity.pdbx_description
1 polymer ?
#
loop_
_entity_poly.entity_id
_entity_poly.type
_entity_poly.pdbx_seq_one_letter_code
_entity_poly.pdbx_strand_id
1 'polypeptide(L)'
;MKTSLITLLCVVAASMSAPASAQVFDRARLRAAATGQTVVVDRASFRLIPAAVVQLADTTRGTAATQTLANTQASANAPVARVDRYAIYLDTSGAADAVARTARSEPPATVVAALEMRSGQPALLGASIKLFETTPAIARALARRTGGRLIYASATDGSAMIGYASAMTALDNCRQLQGSNGVGAIKPEVIVPAARPL
;
A
#
# COMPACT_ATOMS: atom_id res chain seq x y z
N MET A 1 34.24 -6.07 63.96
CA MET A 1 33.08 -6.15 63.06
C MET A 1 32.82 -4.79 62.46
N LYS A 2 33.31 -4.53 61.24
CA LYS A 2 33.11 -3.29 60.47
C LYS A 2 33.51 -3.53 59.01
N THR A 3 32.66 -3.04 58.09
CA THR A 3 32.92 -2.68 56.67
C THR A 3 33.26 -3.84 55.72
N SER A 4 32.72 -4.00 54.50
CA SER A 4 32.28 -3.01 53.52
C SER A 4 31.20 -3.58 52.57
N LEU A 5 30.22 -2.72 52.31
CA LEU A 5 29.38 -2.66 51.12
C LEU A 5 30.22 -2.04 49.98
N ILE A 6 29.84 -2.29 48.72
CA ILE A 6 30.34 -1.68 47.45
C ILE A 6 31.35 -2.52 46.63
N THR A 7 30.80 -3.24 45.64
CA THR A 7 31.35 -3.48 44.29
C THR A 7 30.13 -3.70 43.38
N LEU A 8 29.45 -2.66 42.90
CA LEU A 8 29.77 -1.82 41.74
C LEU A 8 30.04 -2.63 40.45
N LEU A 9 28.98 -2.72 39.63
CA LEU A 9 28.95 -2.36 38.20
C LEU A 9 30.09 -2.90 37.32
N CYS A 10 29.80 -3.90 36.48
CA CYS A 10 30.30 -4.06 35.09
C CYS A 10 30.13 -5.50 34.58
N VAL A 11 28.92 -5.88 34.13
CA VAL A 11 28.80 -6.81 32.99
C VAL A 11 27.70 -6.30 32.07
N VAL A 12 28.14 -5.38 31.22
CA VAL A 12 27.76 -5.13 29.83
C VAL A 12 26.48 -5.83 29.34
N ALA A 13 25.52 -4.97 29.01
CA ALA A 13 24.39 -5.24 28.17
C ALA A 13 24.81 -5.93 26.86
N ALA A 14 24.46 -7.20 26.72
CA ALA A 14 24.26 -7.85 25.43
C ALA A 14 22.77 -8.11 25.24
N SER A 15 21.95 -7.06 25.38
CA SER A 15 20.62 -7.03 24.76
C SER A 15 20.85 -6.96 23.25
N MET A 16 21.07 -8.14 22.66
CA MET A 16 20.95 -8.41 21.23
C MET A 16 19.58 -7.90 20.81
N SER A 17 19.56 -6.66 20.36
CA SER A 17 18.45 -6.10 19.61
C SER A 17 18.39 -6.95 18.35
N ALA A 18 17.51 -7.95 18.32
CA ALA A 18 17.20 -8.65 17.08
C ALA A 18 16.94 -7.55 16.04
N PRO A 19 17.54 -7.63 14.83
CA PRO A 19 17.33 -6.60 13.84
C PRO A 19 15.83 -6.50 13.63
N ALA A 20 15.29 -5.32 13.97
CA ALA A 20 13.94 -4.96 13.63
C ALA A 20 13.78 -5.31 12.15
N SER A 21 12.92 -6.30 11.86
CA SER A 21 12.63 -6.80 10.52
C SER A 21 12.77 -5.66 9.52
N ALA A 22 13.87 -5.69 8.75
CA ALA A 22 14.25 -4.61 7.85
C ALA A 22 13.08 -4.41 6.89
N GLN A 23 12.28 -3.37 7.13
CA GLN A 23 11.26 -2.98 6.19
C GLN A 23 12.02 -2.54 4.96
N VAL A 24 12.03 -3.40 3.94
CA VAL A 24 12.69 -3.11 2.67
C VAL A 24 11.95 -1.92 2.09
N PHE A 25 12.55 -0.75 2.23
CA PHE A 25 11.99 0.51 1.79
C PHE A 25 13.08 1.28 1.04
N ASP A 26 13.19 0.99 -0.25
CA ASP A 26 14.10 1.70 -1.13
C ASP A 26 13.43 2.98 -1.65
N ARG A 27 13.44 4.01 -0.79
CA ARG A 27 12.83 5.30 -1.07
C ARG A 27 13.41 5.98 -2.31
N ALA A 28 14.70 5.77 -2.61
CA ALA A 28 15.35 6.37 -3.77
C ALA A 28 14.81 5.75 -5.06
N ARG A 29 14.75 4.41 -5.14
CA ARG A 29 14.18 3.71 -6.30
C ARG A 29 12.71 4.03 -6.50
N LEU A 30 11.91 4.07 -5.43
CA LEU A 30 10.49 4.41 -5.51
C LEU A 30 10.27 5.84 -6.02
N ARG A 31 11.07 6.81 -5.56
CA ARG A 31 11.01 8.19 -6.07
C ARG A 31 11.38 8.28 -7.55
N ALA A 32 12.43 7.59 -7.96
CA ALA A 32 12.85 7.55 -9.36
C ALA A 32 11.76 6.93 -10.26
N ALA A 33 11.07 5.91 -9.77
CA ALA A 33 10.01 5.21 -10.51
C ALA A 33 8.65 5.92 -10.46
N ALA A 34 8.40 6.80 -9.49
CA ALA A 34 7.16 7.57 -9.35
C ALA A 34 7.07 8.67 -10.42
N THR A 35 6.82 8.27 -11.66
CA THR A 35 6.77 9.13 -12.85
C THR A 35 5.35 9.39 -13.36
N GLY A 36 4.37 8.64 -12.86
CA GLY A 36 3.00 8.67 -13.35
C GLY A 36 2.20 9.90 -12.96
N GLN A 37 0.89 9.84 -13.21
CA GLN A 37 -0.08 10.87 -12.86
C GLN A 37 -0.08 11.15 -11.35
N THR A 38 -0.29 12.41 -10.99
CA THR A 38 -0.55 12.82 -9.61
C THR A 38 -2.04 12.75 -9.31
N VAL A 39 -2.40 12.05 -8.24
CA VAL A 39 -3.74 11.96 -7.68
C VAL A 39 -3.76 12.72 -6.35
N VAL A 40 -4.68 13.66 -6.20
CA VAL A 40 -4.87 14.40 -4.94
C VAL A 40 -5.99 13.75 -4.15
N VAL A 41 -5.72 13.45 -2.89
CA VAL A 41 -6.70 12.94 -1.92
C VAL A 41 -6.61 13.80 -0.68
N ASP A 42 -7.66 14.57 -0.42
CA ASP A 42 -7.67 15.59 0.63
C ASP A 42 -6.50 16.57 0.50
N ARG A 43 -5.57 16.57 1.45
CA ARG A 43 -4.38 17.42 1.46
C ARG A 43 -3.11 16.68 1.00
N ALA A 44 -3.22 15.39 0.71
CA ALA A 44 -2.11 14.55 0.27
C ALA A 44 -2.11 14.44 -1.25
N SER A 45 -0.92 14.46 -1.84
CA SER A 45 -0.75 14.21 -3.27
C SER A 45 0.05 12.94 -3.46
N PHE A 46 -0.44 12.05 -4.28
CA PHE A 46 0.13 10.74 -4.56
C PHE A 46 0.56 10.68 -6.02
N ARG A 47 1.82 10.40 -6.29
CA ARG A 47 2.31 10.19 -7.65
C ARG A 47 2.37 8.70 -7.96
N LEU A 48 1.66 8.27 -9.01
CA LEU A 48 1.62 6.86 -9.42
C LEU A 48 3.00 6.36 -9.85
N ILE A 49 3.22 5.05 -9.69
CA ILE A 49 4.43 4.34 -10.11
C ILE A 49 4.04 3.35 -11.23
N PRO A 50 4.09 3.75 -12.51
CA PRO A 50 3.52 2.95 -13.61
C PRO A 50 4.16 1.57 -13.81
N ALA A 51 5.47 1.47 -13.58
CA ALA A 51 6.23 0.22 -13.73
C ALA A 51 6.22 -0.67 -12.46
N ALA A 52 5.39 -0.33 -11.47
CA ALA A 52 5.28 -1.12 -10.26
C ALA A 52 4.31 -2.29 -10.43
N VAL A 53 4.76 -3.48 -10.01
CA VAL A 53 3.91 -4.65 -9.85
C VAL A 53 3.60 -4.82 -8.37
N VAL A 54 2.31 -4.83 -8.04
CA VAL A 54 1.83 -5.02 -6.66
C VAL A 54 1.38 -6.47 -6.52
N GLN A 55 1.92 -7.16 -5.52
CA GLN A 55 1.57 -8.54 -5.21
C GLN A 55 1.15 -8.67 -3.76
N LEU A 56 0.33 -9.66 -3.45
CA LEU A 56 0.08 -10.03 -2.07
C LEU A 56 1.37 -10.63 -1.50
N ALA A 57 1.87 -10.08 -0.39
CA ALA A 57 3.01 -10.66 0.29
C ALA A 57 2.55 -11.94 0.96
N ASP A 58 3.03 -13.10 0.48
CA ASP A 58 2.76 -14.39 1.11
C ASP A 58 3.06 -14.31 2.61
N THR A 59 2.06 -14.59 3.43
CA THR A 59 2.14 -14.55 4.90
C THR A 59 2.86 -15.78 5.47
N THR A 60 3.62 -16.53 4.67
CA THR A 60 4.37 -17.71 5.11
C THR A 60 5.61 -17.28 5.89
N ARG A 61 5.37 -16.66 7.04
CA ARG A 61 6.32 -16.52 8.14
C ARG A 61 6.52 -17.92 8.71
N GLY A 62 7.50 -18.67 8.18
CA GLY A 62 7.82 -19.99 8.73
C GLY A 62 8.62 -20.91 7.81
N THR A 63 9.83 -20.52 7.40
CA THR A 63 10.95 -21.45 7.16
C THR A 63 12.27 -20.72 7.33
N ALA A 64 12.52 -20.27 8.57
CA ALA A 64 13.87 -19.92 9.00
C ALA A 64 14.68 -21.22 9.17
N ALA A 65 15.00 -21.91 8.07
CA ALA A 65 15.88 -23.09 8.09
C ALA A 65 16.41 -23.49 6.70
N THR A 66 16.65 -22.57 5.73
CA THR A 66 17.43 -22.91 4.51
C THR A 66 17.90 -21.69 3.70
N GLN A 67 18.45 -20.65 4.33
CA GLN A 67 18.88 -19.42 3.63
C GLN A 67 20.38 -19.07 3.77
N THR A 68 21.25 -20.06 3.98
CA THR A 68 22.70 -19.82 4.00
C THR A 68 23.38 -19.78 2.63
N LEU A 69 22.68 -19.85 1.50
CA LEU A 69 23.32 -19.91 0.16
C LEU A 69 22.75 -18.99 -0.94
N ALA A 70 21.76 -18.13 -0.66
CA ALA A 70 21.13 -17.27 -1.69
C ALA A 70 21.53 -15.78 -1.63
N ASN A 71 22.68 -15.46 -1.03
CA ASN A 71 22.99 -14.09 -0.60
C ASN A 71 23.57 -13.15 -1.69
N THR A 72 23.58 -13.57 -2.96
CA THR A 72 24.14 -12.73 -4.06
C THR A 72 23.18 -12.52 -5.24
N GLN A 73 22.05 -13.22 -5.30
CA GLN A 73 21.06 -13.10 -6.38
C GLN A 73 19.69 -12.55 -5.92
N ALA A 74 19.43 -12.51 -4.60
CA ALA A 74 18.16 -12.07 -4.04
C ALA A 74 17.93 -10.54 -4.11
N SER A 75 18.94 -9.74 -4.47
CA SER A 75 18.83 -8.27 -4.50
C SER A 75 18.02 -7.74 -5.69
N ALA A 76 18.07 -8.40 -6.84
CA ALA A 76 17.37 -7.93 -8.05
C ALA A 76 15.86 -8.15 -7.98
N ASN A 77 15.40 -9.20 -7.29
CA ASN A 77 13.99 -9.58 -7.18
C ASN A 77 13.38 -9.28 -5.81
N ALA A 78 14.06 -8.50 -4.96
CA ALA A 78 13.49 -8.08 -3.67
C ALA A 78 12.40 -7.03 -3.86
N PRO A 79 11.32 -7.05 -3.06
CA PRO A 79 10.34 -5.97 -3.08
C PRO A 79 10.98 -4.66 -2.64
N VAL A 80 10.68 -3.56 -3.33
CA VAL A 80 11.20 -2.22 -3.01
C VAL A 80 10.44 -1.54 -1.87
N ALA A 81 9.22 -2.00 -1.60
CA ALA A 81 8.38 -1.57 -0.48
C ALA A 81 7.39 -2.66 -0.08
N ARG A 82 6.87 -2.54 1.15
CA ARG A 82 5.66 -3.24 1.59
C ARG A 82 4.65 -2.23 2.14
N VAL A 83 3.40 -2.40 1.76
CA VAL A 83 2.27 -1.59 2.25
C VAL A 83 1.17 -2.55 2.69
N ASP A 84 0.88 -2.56 3.99
CA ASP A 84 -0.02 -3.53 4.60
C ASP A 84 0.37 -4.97 4.21
N ARG A 85 -0.53 -5.73 3.58
CA ARG A 85 -0.30 -7.10 3.10
C ARG A 85 0.34 -7.17 1.70
N TYR A 86 0.65 -6.06 1.07
CA TYR A 86 1.15 -6.03 -0.30
C TYR A 86 2.65 -5.75 -0.36
N ALA A 87 3.32 -6.38 -1.31
CA ALA A 87 4.68 -6.13 -1.71
C ALA A 87 4.70 -5.39 -3.05
N ILE A 88 5.55 -4.37 -3.16
CA ILE A 88 5.75 -3.56 -4.36
C ILE A 88 7.07 -3.97 -4.99
N TYR A 89 7.03 -4.35 -6.26
CA TYR A 89 8.20 -4.65 -7.08
C TYR A 89 8.30 -3.61 -8.19
N LEU A 90 9.51 -3.23 -8.59
CA LEU A 90 9.71 -2.43 -9.79
C LEU A 90 10.16 -3.36 -10.89
N ASP A 91 9.46 -3.35 -12.01
CA ASP A 91 9.94 -4.05 -13.19
C ASP A 91 11.11 -3.25 -13.79
N THR A 92 12.33 -3.69 -13.53
CA THR A 92 13.53 -3.06 -14.09
C THR A 92 14.00 -3.70 -15.39
N SER A 93 13.48 -4.90 -15.75
CA SER A 93 13.81 -5.64 -16.99
C SER A 93 13.43 -7.14 -16.84
N GLY A 94 12.14 -7.49 -16.84
CA GLY A 94 11.67 -8.90 -16.93
C GLY A 94 11.82 -9.75 -15.67
N ALA A 95 12.41 -9.19 -14.61
CA ALA A 95 12.48 -9.83 -13.28
C ALA A 95 11.10 -9.89 -12.61
N ALA A 96 10.25 -8.87 -12.83
CA ALA A 96 8.87 -8.89 -12.36
C ALA A 96 8.03 -9.97 -13.06
N ASP A 97 8.26 -10.22 -14.34
CA ASP A 97 7.63 -11.32 -15.09
C ASP A 97 8.02 -12.69 -14.56
N ALA A 98 9.27 -12.88 -14.12
CA ALA A 98 9.71 -14.13 -13.49
C ALA A 98 9.03 -14.36 -12.13
N VAL A 99 8.86 -13.30 -11.32
CA VAL A 99 8.17 -13.35 -10.02
C VAL A 99 6.65 -13.52 -10.20
N ALA A 100 6.04 -12.85 -11.18
CA ALA A 100 4.63 -13.04 -11.55
C ALA A 100 4.35 -14.45 -12.09
N ARG A 101 5.35 -15.13 -12.68
CA ARG A 101 5.23 -16.53 -13.11
C ARG A 101 5.29 -17.52 -11.95
N THR A 102 6.04 -17.20 -10.88
CA THR A 102 6.09 -18.01 -9.65
C THR A 102 4.90 -17.76 -8.73
N ALA A 103 4.40 -16.53 -8.69
CA ALA A 103 3.16 -16.16 -8.03
C ALA A 103 2.02 -16.19 -9.06
N ARG A 104 1.52 -17.39 -9.44
CA ARG A 104 0.30 -17.52 -10.26
C ARG A 104 -0.90 -16.96 -9.50
N SER A 105 -1.04 -15.65 -9.56
CA SER A 105 -2.22 -14.85 -9.32
C SER A 105 -1.91 -13.56 -10.04
N GLU A 106 -2.61 -13.38 -11.16
CA GLU A 106 -2.69 -12.12 -11.90
C GLU A 106 -2.62 -10.94 -10.91
N PRO A 107 -1.72 -9.94 -11.10
CA PRO A 107 -1.64 -8.81 -10.19
C PRO A 107 -3.06 -8.27 -10.04
N PRO A 108 -3.58 -8.08 -8.81
CA PRO A 108 -4.94 -7.60 -8.68
C PRO A 108 -4.99 -6.24 -9.35
N ALA A 109 -5.63 -6.16 -10.53
CA ALA A 109 -5.96 -4.90 -11.22
C ALA A 109 -6.70 -3.92 -10.28
N THR A 110 -7.14 -4.44 -9.14
CA THR A 110 -7.69 -3.79 -7.97
C THR A 110 -6.78 -2.77 -7.28
N VAL A 111 -5.44 -2.81 -7.40
CA VAL A 111 -4.55 -1.83 -6.73
C VAL A 111 -3.38 -1.38 -7.60
N VAL A 112 -2.99 -0.11 -7.46
CA VAL A 112 -1.79 0.47 -8.10
C VAL A 112 -0.90 1.14 -7.07
N ALA A 113 0.42 1.06 -7.27
CA ALA A 113 1.38 1.69 -6.37
C ALA A 113 1.51 3.20 -6.62
N ALA A 114 1.66 3.95 -5.53
CA ALA A 114 1.87 5.38 -5.54
C ALA A 114 2.84 5.81 -4.43
N LEU A 115 3.38 7.02 -4.57
CA LEU A 115 4.23 7.66 -3.59
C LEU A 115 3.58 8.95 -3.11
N GLU A 116 3.40 9.12 -1.80
CA GLU A 116 2.94 10.40 -1.23
C GLU A 116 4.07 11.43 -1.37
N MET A 117 3.80 12.54 -2.05
CA MET A 117 4.86 13.44 -2.53
C MET A 117 5.58 14.18 -1.39
N ARG A 118 4.90 14.46 -0.26
CA ARG A 118 5.51 15.20 0.85
C ARG A 118 6.40 14.31 1.71
N SER A 119 5.87 13.21 2.21
CA SER A 119 6.58 12.27 3.08
C SER A 119 7.42 11.27 2.30
N GLY A 120 7.18 11.09 1.00
CA GLY A 120 7.78 10.03 0.21
C GLY A 120 7.41 8.63 0.68
N GLN A 121 6.31 8.47 1.44
CA GLN A 121 5.83 7.16 1.89
C GLN A 121 5.12 6.43 0.74
N PRO A 122 5.31 5.11 0.61
CA PRO A 122 4.60 4.32 -0.38
C PRO A 122 3.15 4.15 0.07
N ALA A 123 2.23 4.20 -0.89
CA ALA A 123 0.82 3.94 -0.71
C ALA A 123 0.30 3.12 -1.89
N LEU A 124 -0.89 2.55 -1.75
CA LEU A 124 -1.61 1.94 -2.86
C LEU A 124 -2.93 2.68 -3.06
N LEU A 125 -3.35 2.80 -4.31
CA LEU A 125 -4.68 3.28 -4.67
C LEU A 125 -5.51 2.10 -5.15
N GLY A 126 -6.73 1.97 -4.62
CA GLY A 126 -7.62 0.85 -4.89
C GLY A 126 -8.59 1.08 -6.05
N ALA A 127 -9.28 0.02 -6.45
CA ALA A 127 -10.35 0.02 -7.45
C ALA A 127 -11.71 0.43 -6.90
N SER A 128 -11.74 1.17 -5.80
CA SER A 128 -12.96 1.69 -5.20
C SER A 128 -12.89 3.19 -5.03
N ILE A 129 -14.05 3.85 -5.09
CA ILE A 129 -14.22 5.24 -4.66
C ILE A 129 -15.19 5.28 -3.49
N LYS A 130 -14.91 6.16 -2.53
CA LYS A 130 -15.78 6.50 -1.41
C LYS A 130 -16.54 7.78 -1.73
N LEU A 131 -17.84 7.73 -1.49
CA LEU A 131 -18.76 8.86 -1.58
C LEU A 131 -19.12 9.29 -0.17
N PHE A 132 -19.15 10.60 0.07
CA PHE A 132 -19.54 11.22 1.33
C PHE A 132 -20.70 12.17 1.11
N GLU A 133 -21.51 12.37 2.16
CA GLU A 133 -22.72 13.21 2.11
C GLU A 133 -23.64 12.80 0.95
N THR A 134 -23.87 11.49 0.82
CA THR A 134 -24.70 10.89 -0.22
C THR A 134 -25.82 10.06 0.40
N THR A 135 -26.80 9.68 -0.42
CA THR A 135 -27.81 8.68 -0.05
C THR A 135 -27.56 7.35 -0.78
N PRO A 136 -28.10 6.22 -0.28
CA PRO A 136 -28.05 4.95 -1.00
C PRO A 136 -28.69 5.00 -2.40
N ALA A 137 -29.72 5.81 -2.60
CA ALA A 137 -30.37 5.97 -3.90
C ALA A 137 -29.42 6.63 -4.92
N ILE A 138 -28.77 7.73 -4.52
CA ILE A 138 -27.80 8.45 -5.36
C ILE A 138 -26.59 7.57 -5.65
N ALA A 139 -26.02 6.94 -4.63
CA ALA A 139 -24.87 6.04 -4.80
C ALA A 139 -25.17 4.89 -5.78
N ARG A 140 -26.38 4.31 -5.71
CA ARG A 140 -26.80 3.26 -6.64
C ARG A 140 -27.00 3.79 -8.06
N ALA A 141 -27.52 5.00 -8.23
CA ALA A 141 -27.65 5.63 -9.54
C ALA A 141 -26.27 5.91 -10.17
N LEU A 142 -25.33 6.45 -9.39
CA LEU A 142 -23.96 6.69 -9.83
C LEU A 142 -23.24 5.40 -10.21
N ALA A 143 -23.33 4.35 -9.38
CA ALA A 143 -22.73 3.05 -9.68
C ALA A 143 -23.23 2.50 -11.02
N ARG A 144 -24.55 2.56 -11.28
CA ARG A 144 -25.11 2.14 -12.58
C ARG A 144 -24.61 2.98 -13.74
N ARG A 145 -24.56 4.30 -13.57
CA ARG A 145 -24.12 5.24 -14.61
C ARG A 145 -22.66 5.00 -15.02
N THR A 146 -21.79 4.64 -14.07
CA THR A 146 -20.35 4.45 -14.31
C THR A 146 -19.95 3.00 -14.54
N GLY A 147 -20.90 2.06 -14.59
CA GLY A 147 -20.61 0.63 -14.68
C GLY A 147 -19.91 0.07 -13.44
N GLY A 148 -19.98 0.77 -12.31
CA GLY A 148 -19.46 0.33 -11.03
C GLY A 148 -20.41 -0.57 -10.25
N ARG A 149 -19.86 -1.33 -9.29
CA ARG A 149 -20.62 -2.14 -8.34
C ARG A 149 -20.73 -1.41 -7.01
N LEU A 150 -21.93 -1.21 -6.50
CA LEU A 150 -22.12 -0.68 -5.14
C LEU A 150 -21.67 -1.74 -4.12
N ILE A 151 -20.58 -1.46 -3.40
CA ILE A 151 -20.03 -2.34 -2.35
C ILE A 151 -20.75 -2.08 -1.03
N TYR A 152 -21.00 -0.81 -0.75
CA TYR A 152 -21.58 -0.36 0.52
C TYR A 152 -22.35 0.95 0.29
N ALA A 153 -23.44 1.14 1.03
CA ALA A 153 -24.13 2.42 1.13
C ALA A 153 -24.92 2.48 2.43
N SER A 154 -24.84 3.61 3.13
CA SER A 154 -25.50 3.84 4.40
C SER A 154 -26.12 5.22 4.42
N ALA A 155 -27.41 5.27 4.77
CA ALA A 155 -28.09 6.53 5.01
C ALA A 155 -27.73 7.13 6.39
N THR A 156 -27.25 6.29 7.32
CA THR A 156 -26.96 6.70 8.71
C THR A 156 -25.72 7.58 8.80
N ASP A 157 -24.65 7.23 8.08
CA ASP A 157 -23.40 8.00 8.05
C ASP A 157 -23.22 8.78 6.73
N GLY A 158 -24.21 8.72 5.85
CA GLY A 158 -24.21 9.41 4.56
C GLY A 158 -23.07 8.98 3.64
N SER A 159 -22.58 7.74 3.77
CA SER A 159 -21.42 7.27 3.01
C SER A 159 -21.75 6.08 2.13
N ALA A 160 -21.00 5.94 1.03
CA ALA A 160 -21.10 4.81 0.14
C ALA A 160 -19.75 4.48 -0.49
N MET A 161 -19.62 3.26 -1.02
CA MET A 161 -18.43 2.82 -1.74
C MET A 161 -18.82 2.10 -3.02
N ILE A 162 -18.23 2.53 -4.14
CA ILE A 162 -18.42 1.94 -5.46
C ILE A 162 -17.10 1.32 -5.90
N GLY A 163 -17.12 0.02 -6.21
CA GLY A 163 -15.99 -0.72 -6.78
C GLY A 163 -16.05 -0.79 -8.30
N TYR A 164 -14.88 -0.88 -8.92
CA TYR A 164 -14.67 -0.96 -10.36
C TYR A 164 -13.79 -2.15 -10.72
N ALA A 165 -13.67 -2.43 -12.01
CA ALA A 165 -12.84 -3.53 -12.51
C ALA A 165 -11.34 -3.28 -12.33
N SER A 166 -10.90 -2.01 -12.27
CA SER A 166 -9.51 -1.65 -12.06
C SER A 166 -9.34 -0.37 -11.24
N ALA A 167 -8.16 -0.20 -10.63
CA ALA A 167 -7.79 1.02 -9.92
C ALA A 167 -7.79 2.24 -10.87
N MET A 168 -7.30 2.09 -12.10
CA MET A 168 -7.32 3.17 -13.08
C MET A 168 -8.75 3.62 -13.41
N THR A 169 -9.66 2.67 -13.63
CA THR A 169 -11.08 2.98 -13.85
C THR A 169 -11.70 3.69 -12.64
N ALA A 170 -11.33 3.30 -11.41
CA ALA A 170 -11.79 3.98 -10.20
C ALA A 170 -11.25 5.41 -10.11
N LEU A 171 -9.97 5.65 -10.42
CA LEU A 171 -9.35 6.98 -10.42
C LEU A 171 -9.98 7.90 -11.48
N ASP A 172 -10.24 7.39 -12.67
CA ASP A 172 -10.90 8.15 -13.73
C ASP A 172 -12.33 8.54 -13.33
N ASN A 173 -13.11 7.58 -12.83
CA ASN A 173 -14.46 7.86 -12.33
C ASN A 173 -14.45 8.79 -11.12
N CYS A 174 -13.45 8.67 -10.23
CA CYS A 174 -13.28 9.59 -9.12
C CYS A 174 -13.14 11.03 -9.60
N ARG A 175 -12.41 11.27 -10.71
CA ARG A 175 -12.30 12.61 -11.32
C ARG A 175 -13.58 13.04 -12.02
N GLN A 176 -14.18 12.16 -12.82
CA GLN A 176 -15.37 12.48 -13.62
C GLN A 176 -16.60 12.78 -12.76
N LEU A 177 -16.71 12.15 -11.59
CA LEU A 177 -17.86 12.32 -10.71
C LEU A 177 -17.74 13.50 -9.74
N GLN A 178 -16.60 14.20 -9.69
CA GLN A 178 -16.45 15.38 -8.82
C GLN A 178 -17.57 16.40 -9.10
N GLY A 179 -18.21 16.89 -8.05
CA GLY A 179 -19.33 17.83 -8.15
C GLY A 179 -20.66 17.19 -8.62
N SER A 180 -20.78 15.86 -8.60
CA SER A 180 -22.07 15.20 -8.85
C SER A 180 -23.13 15.64 -7.83
N ASN A 181 -24.33 15.95 -8.32
CA ASN A 181 -25.44 16.37 -7.47
C ASN A 181 -25.76 15.35 -6.38
N GLY A 182 -25.87 15.85 -5.14
CA GLY A 182 -26.19 15.05 -3.96
C GLY A 182 -25.08 14.12 -3.49
N VAL A 183 -23.83 14.46 -3.82
CA VAL A 183 -22.62 13.91 -3.20
C VAL A 183 -21.71 15.07 -2.79
N GLY A 184 -21.38 15.18 -1.51
CA GLY A 184 -20.53 16.26 -1.02
C GLY A 184 -19.05 16.07 -1.37
N ALA A 185 -18.54 14.85 -1.27
CA ALA A 185 -17.16 14.54 -1.65
C ALA A 185 -17.00 13.14 -2.23
N ILE A 186 -16.05 12.98 -3.15
CA ILE A 186 -15.69 11.71 -3.76
C ILE A 186 -14.19 11.54 -3.65
N LYS A 187 -13.74 10.41 -3.11
CA LYS A 187 -12.31 10.12 -2.88
C LYS A 187 -11.96 8.72 -3.38
N PRO A 188 -10.77 8.51 -3.96
CA PRO A 188 -10.32 7.17 -4.26
C PRO A 188 -9.96 6.43 -2.97
N GLU A 189 -10.02 5.11 -3.01
CA GLU A 189 -9.51 4.26 -1.94
C GLU A 189 -7.97 4.40 -1.86
N VAL A 190 -7.47 4.69 -0.65
CA VAL A 190 -6.03 4.76 -0.37
C VAL A 190 -5.70 3.76 0.72
N ILE A 191 -4.72 2.90 0.47
CA ILE A 191 -4.17 1.94 1.43
C ILE A 191 -2.77 2.44 1.78
N VAL A 192 -2.57 2.75 3.06
CA VAL A 192 -1.30 3.25 3.60
C VAL A 192 -0.70 2.23 4.57
N PRO A 193 0.61 2.28 4.84
CA PRO A 193 1.22 1.43 5.85
C PRO A 193 0.50 1.60 7.20
N ALA A 194 0.18 0.49 7.87
CA ALA A 194 -0.42 0.54 9.19
C ALA A 194 0.48 1.34 10.14
N ALA A 195 -0.08 2.36 10.78
CA ALA A 195 0.60 3.06 11.86
C ALA A 195 0.88 2.05 12.98
N ARG A 196 2.14 1.88 13.38
CA ARG A 196 2.44 1.07 14.57
C ARG A 196 1.89 1.79 15.80
N PRO A 197 1.18 1.09 16.71
CA PRO A 197 1.03 1.60 18.06
C PRO A 197 2.44 1.74 18.68
N LEU A 198 2.67 2.88 19.32
CA LEU A 198 3.90 3.17 20.08
C LEU A 198 3.98 2.31 21.34
#